data_AF-A0A835PMI4-F1
#
_entry.id   AF-A0A835PMI4-F1
#
_cell.length_a   1.000
_cell.length_b   1.000
_cell.length_c   1.000
_cell.angle_alpha   90.00
_cell.angle_beta   90.00
_cell.angle_gamma   90.00
#
_symmetry.space_group_name_H-M   'P 1'
#
loop_
_entity.id
_entity.type
_entity.pdbx_description
1 polymer ?
#
loop_
_entity_poly.entity_id
_entity_poly.type
_entity_poly.pdbx_seq_one_letter_code
_entity_poly.pdbx_strand_id
1 'polypeptide(L)'
;MSTVDKMLIKGIRSFDQENKHVIAFFKPLTLIVGPNGAGKTTIIECLKLACTGEMPPNSRSGHSFIHDPKVLGETETKGQIKLRFKTAAGKDVVCIRSFQLTQKASKMEFKALESVLQTINPHSGEKVCLSYRCADMDREIPALMGVSKAILDNVIFVHQDDSNWPLQDPSTLKKKFDDIFSATRYTKALEVIKKLHKDQAQEIKTYKLKLENLQTLKDAAYKLRESISQDQEKIVSLKAQIKELEGSIEGVGSKIMQSENTMQELRKLQDQISTCTSARSTLFKLQQTQYAALAEENEDTDEELKEWQTKFEERIALLQSKISKLEREMTDEETKTSLLSQTINDSMREIGKLQAEAEAHIVLRRECESTFQKIFVKYNLGSIPEAPFSVEFANNLTKRIRARLLDLEMDLQEQKKSNEIELGLLWDRYVAINTRCSKIEGQKQAKVQLKASILKRLKEKENQRDVAEQELSNLNLSHIDDRERNLQIEVERKTLIVEEKDFESVINQKRTEIFSLEQKIKALYREKDVLASDSEDRVKLDLKREELENCKKKQKKMQVPQISV
;
A
#
# COMPACT_ATOMS: atom_id res chain seq x y z
N MET A 1 -49.31 23.36 0.10
CA MET A 1 -48.64 24.65 -0.13
C MET A 1 -47.88 25.01 1.15
N SER A 2 -46.58 25.27 1.06
CA SER A 2 -45.78 25.67 2.22
C SER A 2 -46.14 27.10 2.64
N THR A 3 -46.25 27.37 3.95
CA THR A 3 -46.58 28.71 4.47
C THR A 3 -45.78 29.04 5.71
N VAL A 4 -45.40 30.31 5.87
CA VAL A 4 -44.79 30.80 7.11
C VAL A 4 -45.91 31.28 8.04
N ASP A 5 -45.85 30.90 9.32
CA ASP A 5 -46.94 31.17 10.27
C ASP A 5 -46.53 32.18 11.35
N LYS A 6 -45.42 31.93 12.06
CA LYS A 6 -44.95 32.80 13.16
C LYS A 6 -43.44 32.87 13.21
N MET A 7 -42.88 34.02 13.57
CA MET A 7 -41.45 34.20 13.82
C MET A 7 -41.20 34.97 15.10
N LEU A 8 -40.18 34.55 15.85
CA LEU A 8 -39.64 35.26 17.01
C LEU A 8 -38.17 35.58 16.73
N ILE A 9 -37.79 36.84 16.95
CA ILE A 9 -36.44 37.35 16.74
C ILE A 9 -35.94 37.90 18.08
N LYS A 10 -34.76 37.45 18.51
CA LYS A 10 -34.07 37.89 19.74
C LYS A 10 -32.62 38.22 19.44
N GLY A 11 -32.09 39.29 20.05
CA GLY A 11 -30.67 39.65 20.01
C GLY A 11 -30.11 39.86 18.60
N ILE A 12 -30.91 40.42 17.68
CA ILE A 12 -30.53 40.64 16.27
C ILE A 12 -30.79 42.10 15.91
N ARG A 13 -29.74 42.82 15.49
CA ARG A 13 -29.77 44.26 15.20
C ARG A 13 -30.57 45.05 16.25
N SER A 14 -31.71 45.64 15.89
CA SER A 14 -32.55 46.44 16.79
C SER A 14 -33.44 45.61 17.73
N PHE A 15 -33.47 44.28 17.59
CA PHE A 15 -34.24 43.39 18.45
C PHE A 15 -33.43 42.99 19.68
N ASP A 16 -33.95 43.32 20.85
CA ASP A 16 -33.35 42.99 22.15
C ASP A 16 -33.29 41.47 22.42
N GLN A 17 -32.38 41.04 23.28
CA GLN A 17 -32.20 39.65 23.70
C GLN A 17 -33.43 39.13 24.47
N GLU A 18 -34.05 40.00 25.28
CA GLU A 18 -35.24 39.69 26.06
C GLU A 18 -36.57 39.88 25.31
N ASN A 19 -36.50 40.14 24.00
CA ASN A 19 -37.68 40.37 23.19
C ASN A 19 -38.65 39.17 23.21
N LYS A 20 -39.90 39.41 23.63
CA LYS A 20 -40.98 38.41 23.65
C LYS A 20 -41.99 38.59 22.51
N HIS A 21 -41.81 39.59 21.65
CA HIS A 21 -42.75 39.89 20.58
C HIS A 21 -42.64 38.86 19.44
N VAL A 22 -43.76 38.18 19.17
CA VAL A 22 -43.90 37.21 18.07
C VAL A 22 -44.60 37.88 16.89
N ILE A 23 -43.99 37.79 15.72
CA ILE A 23 -44.56 38.26 14.46
C ILE A 23 -45.41 37.12 13.88
N ALA A 24 -46.69 37.38 13.61
CA ALA A 24 -47.57 36.45 12.92
C ALA A 24 -47.70 36.84 11.45
N PHE A 25 -47.59 35.87 10.55
CA PHE A 25 -47.76 36.04 9.12
C PHE A 25 -49.16 35.58 8.71
N PHE A 26 -49.89 36.46 8.05
CA PHE A 26 -51.27 36.26 7.61
C PHE A 26 -51.34 36.00 6.11
N LYS A 27 -52.41 35.32 5.69
CA LYS A 27 -52.70 34.98 4.29
C LYS A 27 -53.91 35.80 3.82
N PRO A 28 -53.93 36.26 2.55
CA PRO A 28 -52.87 36.15 1.55
C PRO A 28 -51.78 37.22 1.70
N LEU A 29 -51.99 38.25 2.53
CA LEU A 29 -51.12 39.42 2.65
C LEU A 29 -50.78 39.72 4.12
N THR A 30 -49.52 40.04 4.38
CA THR A 30 -49.04 40.58 5.66
C THR A 30 -48.40 41.95 5.41
N LEU A 31 -48.94 43.00 6.02
CA LEU A 31 -48.41 44.36 5.89
C LEU A 31 -47.52 44.69 7.10
N ILE A 32 -46.25 45.03 6.86
CA ILE A 32 -45.29 45.44 7.89
C ILE A 32 -44.94 46.91 7.67
N VAL A 33 -45.43 47.79 8.55
CA VAL A 33 -45.21 49.24 8.49
C VAL A 33 -44.51 49.73 9.76
N GLY A 34 -43.80 50.85 9.63
CA GLY A 34 -43.07 51.47 10.74
C GLY A 34 -42.05 52.49 10.24
N PRO A 35 -41.49 53.32 11.13
CA PRO A 35 -40.49 54.32 10.75
C PRO A 35 -39.19 53.69 10.21
N ASN A 36 -38.34 54.49 9.59
CA ASN A 36 -37.00 54.05 9.18
C ASN A 36 -36.18 53.66 10.41
N GLY A 37 -35.43 52.56 10.33
CA GLY A 37 -34.72 52.01 11.49
C GLY A 37 -35.56 51.13 12.43
N ALA A 38 -36.88 50.99 12.22
CA ALA A 38 -37.74 50.14 13.05
C ALA A 38 -37.47 48.61 12.92
N GLY A 39 -36.51 48.19 12.11
CA GLY A 39 -36.16 46.78 11.92
C GLY A 39 -37.00 46.03 10.87
N LYS A 40 -37.74 46.73 9.99
CA LYS A 40 -38.53 46.11 8.91
C LYS A 40 -37.69 45.20 8.00
N THR A 41 -36.56 45.71 7.51
CA THR A 41 -35.63 44.94 6.66
C THR A 41 -35.01 43.78 7.43
N THR A 42 -34.72 43.97 8.73
CA THR A 42 -34.22 42.91 9.63
C THR A 42 -35.18 41.73 9.73
N ILE A 43 -36.49 41.94 9.67
CA ILE A 43 -37.48 40.85 9.68
C ILE A 43 -37.30 39.95 8.45
N ILE A 44 -37.14 40.56 7.27
CA ILE A 44 -36.94 39.83 6.01
C ILE A 44 -35.57 39.13 5.99
N GLU A 45 -34.52 39.79 6.49
CA GLU A 45 -33.21 39.19 6.69
C GLU A 45 -33.26 37.95 7.60
N CYS A 46 -34.04 38.01 8.69
CA CYS A 46 -34.22 36.87 9.58
C CYS A 46 -34.97 35.72 8.92
N LEU A 47 -35.98 36.01 8.09
CA LEU A 47 -36.67 34.99 7.28
C LEU A 47 -35.71 34.33 6.30
N LYS A 48 -34.92 35.12 5.58
CA LYS A 48 -33.87 34.64 4.67
C LYS A 48 -32.90 33.72 5.40
N LEU A 49 -32.30 34.19 6.48
CA LEU A 49 -31.30 33.44 7.26
C LEU A 49 -31.88 32.15 7.86
N ALA A 50 -33.13 32.19 8.36
CA ALA A 50 -33.79 31.02 8.91
C ALA A 50 -34.01 29.93 7.84
N CYS A 51 -34.31 30.32 6.59
CA CYS A 51 -34.64 29.40 5.51
C CYS A 51 -33.42 28.92 4.70
N THR A 52 -32.44 29.79 4.45
CA THR A 52 -31.31 29.50 3.55
C THR A 52 -29.95 29.38 4.24
N GLY A 53 -29.85 29.83 5.49
CA GLY A 53 -28.58 29.93 6.23
C GLY A 53 -27.68 31.07 5.75
N GLU A 54 -28.13 31.90 4.81
CA GLU A 54 -27.31 32.99 4.26
C GLU A 54 -27.43 34.27 5.07
N MET A 55 -26.28 34.83 5.43
CA MET A 55 -26.20 36.09 6.16
C MET A 55 -26.55 37.27 5.25
N PRO A 56 -27.13 38.36 5.78
CA PRO A 56 -27.41 39.54 4.97
C PRO A 56 -26.13 40.14 4.37
N PRO A 57 -26.21 40.80 3.19
CA PRO A 57 -25.09 41.54 2.63
C PRO A 57 -24.60 42.60 3.63
N ASN A 58 -23.32 42.94 3.56
CA ASN A 58 -22.67 43.91 4.45
C ASN A 58 -22.58 43.52 5.94
N SER A 59 -22.88 42.27 6.32
CA SER A 59 -22.90 41.84 7.72
C SER A 59 -21.52 41.63 8.40
N ARG A 60 -20.40 41.92 7.72
CA ARG A 60 -19.00 41.67 8.18
C ARG A 60 -18.86 40.30 8.89
N SER A 61 -19.10 39.20 8.19
CA SER A 61 -19.04 37.85 8.77
C SER A 61 -19.95 37.60 9.99
N GLY A 62 -21.07 38.33 10.06
CA GLY A 62 -22.12 38.15 11.08
C GLY A 62 -22.04 39.07 12.29
N HIS A 63 -20.95 39.83 12.45
CA HIS A 63 -20.74 40.71 13.61
C HIS A 63 -21.79 41.83 13.71
N SER A 64 -22.21 42.40 12.58
CA SER A 64 -23.17 43.51 12.55
C SER A 64 -24.63 43.06 12.46
N PHE A 65 -24.85 41.74 12.42
CA PHE A 65 -26.18 41.15 12.40
C PHE A 65 -26.70 40.87 13.82
N ILE A 66 -25.85 40.38 14.72
CA ILE A 66 -26.19 40.22 16.14
C ILE A 66 -26.20 41.60 16.81
N HIS A 67 -27.08 41.78 17.79
CA HIS A 67 -27.09 43.00 18.61
C HIS A 67 -25.72 43.21 19.26
N ASP A 68 -25.19 44.44 19.23
CA ASP A 68 -23.84 44.73 19.71
C ASP A 68 -23.79 44.67 21.25
N PRO A 69 -22.96 43.79 21.86
CA PRO A 69 -22.84 43.68 23.32
C PRO A 69 -22.45 45.00 24.00
N LYS A 70 -21.72 45.88 23.30
CA LYS A 70 -21.29 47.19 23.82
C LYS A 70 -22.45 48.13 24.11
N VAL A 71 -23.58 47.98 23.40
CA VAL A 71 -24.76 48.83 23.59
C VAL A 71 -25.46 48.50 24.90
N LEU A 72 -25.39 47.23 25.33
CA LEU A 72 -25.98 46.73 26.58
C LEU A 72 -25.00 46.73 27.76
N GLY A 73 -23.70 46.96 27.51
CA GLY A 73 -22.65 46.86 28.54
C GLY A 73 -22.33 45.42 28.94
N GLU A 74 -22.74 44.43 28.14
CA GLU A 74 -22.51 43.00 28.38
C GLU A 74 -21.26 42.51 27.61
N THR A 75 -20.65 41.42 28.10
CA THR A 75 -19.49 40.80 27.43
C THR A 75 -19.89 39.84 26.29
N GLU A 76 -21.15 39.42 26.26
CA GLU A 76 -21.70 38.48 25.29
C GLU A 76 -23.17 38.80 24.99
N THR A 77 -23.56 38.69 23.72
CA THR A 77 -24.96 38.79 23.29
C THR A 77 -25.35 37.53 22.52
N LYS A 78 -26.49 36.94 22.88
CA LYS A 78 -27.06 35.77 22.20
C LYS A 78 -28.19 36.17 21.26
N GLY A 79 -28.04 35.84 19.98
CA GLY A 79 -29.06 36.01 18.96
C GLY A 79 -29.83 34.71 18.73
N GLN A 80 -31.14 34.78 18.54
CA GLN A 80 -31.96 33.62 18.19
C GLN A 80 -33.07 33.99 17.23
N ILE A 81 -33.24 33.18 16.17
CA ILE A 81 -34.36 33.24 15.24
C ILE A 81 -35.14 31.95 15.40
N LYS A 82 -36.44 32.06 15.71
CA LYS A 82 -37.35 30.93 15.80
C LYS A 82 -38.49 31.12 14.81
N LEU A 83 -38.47 30.33 13.74
CA LEU A 83 -39.42 30.39 12.63
C LEU A 83 -40.31 29.15 12.63
N ARG A 84 -41.63 29.35 12.68
CA ARG A 84 -42.63 28.31 12.46
C ARG A 84 -43.18 28.41 11.05
N PHE A 85 -43.12 27.31 10.32
CA PHE A 85 -43.66 27.19 8.97
C PHE A 85 -44.31 25.81 8.77
N LYS A 86 -45.23 25.74 7.81
CA LYS A 86 -45.82 24.51 7.31
C LYS A 86 -45.04 24.02 6.10
N THR A 87 -44.68 22.75 6.12
CA THR A 87 -43.99 22.08 5.01
C THR A 87 -44.90 21.92 3.79
N ALA A 88 -44.32 21.55 2.65
CA ALA A 88 -45.10 21.23 1.45
C ALA A 88 -46.14 20.12 1.71
N ALA A 89 -45.81 19.18 2.61
CA ALA A 89 -46.68 18.09 3.07
C ALA A 89 -47.69 18.50 4.17
N GLY A 90 -47.76 19.79 4.53
CA GLY A 90 -48.74 20.31 5.51
C GLY A 90 -48.38 20.07 6.97
N LYS A 91 -47.17 19.58 7.28
CA LYS A 91 -46.70 19.38 8.67
C LYS A 91 -46.13 20.67 9.25
N ASP A 92 -46.41 20.92 10.54
CA ASP A 92 -45.86 22.05 11.29
C ASP A 92 -44.42 21.78 11.72
N VAL A 93 -43.51 22.66 11.31
CA VAL A 93 -42.09 22.61 11.63
C VAL A 93 -41.64 23.94 12.23
N VAL A 94 -40.78 23.86 13.24
CA VAL A 94 -40.15 25.00 13.89
C VAL A 94 -38.63 24.92 13.71
N CYS A 95 -38.07 25.87 12.98
CA CYS A 95 -36.64 26.08 12.82
C CYS A 95 -36.15 27.05 13.90
N ILE A 96 -35.08 26.70 14.60
CA ILE A 96 -34.40 27.56 15.56
C ILE A 96 -32.93 27.70 15.14
N ARG A 97 -32.52 28.92 14.80
CA ARG A 97 -31.12 29.29 14.58
C ARG A 97 -30.63 30.12 15.75
N SER A 98 -29.54 29.72 16.37
CA SER A 98 -28.96 30.42 17.52
C SER A 98 -27.54 30.89 17.18
N PHE A 99 -27.19 32.08 17.62
CA PHE A 99 -25.91 32.72 17.36
C PHE A 99 -25.41 33.40 18.64
N GLN A 100 -24.10 33.60 18.71
CA GLN A 100 -23.43 34.21 19.85
C GLN A 100 -22.39 35.20 19.34
N LEU A 101 -22.39 36.41 19.91
CA LEU A 101 -21.36 37.41 19.70
C LEU A 101 -20.68 37.70 21.04
N THR A 102 -19.39 37.39 21.13
CA THR A 102 -18.60 37.62 22.36
C THR A 102 -17.58 38.73 22.12
N GLN A 103 -17.53 39.68 23.03
CA GLN A 103 -16.52 40.73 23.04
C GLN A 103 -15.25 40.24 23.73
N LYS A 104 -14.21 39.94 22.96
CA LYS A 104 -12.85 39.69 23.49
C LYS A 104 -12.09 41.01 23.58
N ALA A 105 -10.95 40.99 24.29
CA ALA A 105 -10.15 42.18 24.59
C ALA A 105 -9.80 43.08 23.38
N SER A 106 -9.62 42.49 22.19
CA SER A 106 -9.24 43.23 20.97
C SER A 106 -10.23 43.09 19.81
N LYS A 107 -11.09 42.07 19.80
CA LYS A 107 -11.97 41.74 18.65
C LYS A 107 -13.31 41.19 19.13
N MET A 108 -14.35 41.41 18.32
CA MET A 108 -15.61 40.68 18.48
C MET A 108 -15.50 39.31 17.79
N GLU A 109 -16.01 38.27 18.43
CA GLU A 109 -16.02 36.90 17.90
C GLU A 109 -17.47 36.45 17.69
N PHE A 110 -17.82 36.17 16.43
CA PHE A 110 -19.12 35.62 16.05
C PHE A 110 -19.05 34.10 16.02
N LYS A 111 -20.02 33.43 16.64
CA LYS A 111 -20.16 31.98 16.65
C LYS A 111 -21.60 31.59 16.34
N ALA A 112 -21.80 30.81 15.28
CA ALA A 112 -23.07 30.13 15.06
C ALA A 112 -23.17 28.93 16.02
N LEU A 113 -24.23 28.90 16.82
CA LEU A 113 -24.51 27.80 17.75
C LEU A 113 -25.31 26.70 17.05
N GLU A 114 -25.53 25.61 17.77
CA GLU A 114 -26.32 24.49 17.28
C GLU A 114 -27.74 24.95 16.90
N SER A 115 -28.17 24.52 15.71
CA SER A 115 -29.45 24.87 15.16
C SER A 115 -30.39 23.68 15.31
N VAL A 116 -31.63 23.94 15.74
CA VAL A 116 -32.58 22.90 16.16
C VAL A 116 -33.81 22.93 15.25
N LEU A 117 -34.19 21.77 14.74
CA LEU A 117 -35.41 21.59 13.97
C LEU A 117 -36.40 20.78 14.82
N GLN A 118 -37.55 21.38 15.15
CA GLN A 118 -38.61 20.72 15.90
C GLN A 118 -39.77 20.42 14.96
N THR A 119 -40.18 19.15 14.89
CA THR A 119 -41.38 18.73 14.16
C THR A 119 -42.43 18.26 15.16
N ILE A 120 -43.69 18.63 14.93
CA ILE A 120 -44.80 18.15 15.75
C ILE A 120 -45.34 16.90 15.08
N ASN A 121 -45.36 15.77 15.80
CA ASN A 121 -45.96 14.54 15.28
C ASN A 121 -47.49 14.69 15.27
N PRO A 122 -48.16 14.60 14.10
CA PRO A 122 -49.61 14.80 14.01
C PRO A 122 -50.45 13.74 14.74
N HIS A 123 -49.89 12.56 15.01
CA HIS A 123 -50.59 11.46 15.71
C HIS A 123 -50.39 11.47 17.22
N SER A 124 -49.20 11.82 17.74
CA SER A 124 -48.93 11.81 19.18
C SER A 124 -49.00 13.18 19.83
N GLY A 125 -49.01 14.27 19.05
CA GLY A 125 -48.89 15.64 19.56
C GLY A 125 -47.52 15.97 20.17
N GLU A 126 -46.60 15.00 20.21
CA GLU A 126 -45.27 15.17 20.78
C GLU A 126 -44.35 15.98 19.85
N LYS A 127 -43.52 16.82 20.48
CA LYS A 127 -42.51 17.64 19.80
C LYS A 127 -41.23 16.83 19.67
N VAL A 128 -40.96 16.33 18.47
CA VAL A 128 -39.70 15.66 18.17
C VAL A 128 -38.67 16.72 17.80
N CYS A 129 -37.62 16.85 18.62
CA CYS A 129 -36.51 17.77 18.38
C CYS A 129 -35.36 17.00 17.71
N LEU A 130 -35.07 17.35 16.46
CA LEU A 130 -33.91 16.85 15.74
C LEU A 130 -32.86 17.95 15.72
N SER A 131 -31.73 17.69 16.38
CA SER A 131 -30.58 18.59 16.30
C SER A 131 -29.75 18.25 15.08
N TYR A 132 -29.50 19.24 14.24
CA TYR A 132 -28.75 19.09 12.99
C TYR A 132 -27.52 19.99 13.02
N ARG A 133 -26.47 19.60 12.28
CA ARG A 133 -25.39 20.55 11.96
C ARG A 133 -25.95 21.64 11.06
N CYS A 134 -25.43 22.87 11.19
CA CYS A 134 -25.91 24.02 10.42
C CYS A 134 -25.97 23.77 8.90
N ALA A 135 -24.97 23.08 8.35
CA ALA A 135 -24.90 22.74 6.92
C ALA A 135 -25.99 21.77 6.46
N ASP A 136 -26.44 20.87 7.34
CA ASP A 136 -27.52 19.94 7.03
C ASP A 136 -28.87 20.67 7.07
N MET A 137 -29.08 21.62 8.00
CA MET A 137 -30.30 22.45 8.02
C MET A 137 -30.45 23.34 6.80
N ASP A 138 -29.35 23.89 6.27
CA ASP A 138 -29.37 24.73 5.07
C ASP A 138 -29.84 23.96 3.82
N ARG A 139 -29.75 22.62 3.86
CA ARG A 139 -30.25 21.72 2.82
C ARG A 139 -31.67 21.21 3.12
N GLU A 140 -31.94 20.84 4.36
CA GLU A 140 -33.21 20.24 4.78
C GLU A 140 -34.38 21.24 4.80
N ILE A 141 -34.17 22.49 5.22
CA ILE A 141 -35.27 23.47 5.31
C ILE A 141 -35.86 23.81 3.92
N PRO A 142 -35.05 24.15 2.90
CA PRO A 142 -35.56 24.34 1.55
C PRO A 142 -36.31 23.10 1.02
N ALA A 143 -35.78 21.90 1.28
CA ALA A 143 -36.40 20.64 0.89
C ALA A 143 -37.77 20.44 1.57
N LEU A 144 -37.89 20.74 2.86
CA LEU A 144 -39.14 20.66 3.63
C LEU A 144 -40.16 21.72 3.18
N MET A 145 -39.71 22.92 2.79
CA MET A 145 -40.57 23.94 2.18
C MET A 145 -41.00 23.59 0.75
N GLY A 146 -40.30 22.67 0.08
CA GLY A 146 -40.56 22.28 -1.31
C GLY A 146 -40.10 23.32 -2.32
N VAL A 147 -39.13 24.16 -1.95
CA VAL A 147 -38.59 25.25 -2.79
C VAL A 147 -37.07 25.17 -2.79
N SER A 148 -36.42 25.43 -3.92
CA SER A 148 -34.96 25.40 -3.97
C SER A 148 -34.34 26.53 -3.13
N LYS A 149 -33.16 26.30 -2.56
CA LYS A 149 -32.42 27.33 -1.82
C LYS A 149 -32.24 28.61 -2.65
N ALA A 150 -31.92 28.46 -3.94
CA ALA A 150 -31.71 29.57 -4.85
C ALA A 150 -32.98 30.42 -5.08
N ILE A 151 -34.17 29.81 -5.09
CA ILE A 151 -35.45 30.54 -5.19
C ILE A 151 -35.75 31.29 -3.89
N LEU A 152 -35.51 30.65 -2.73
CA LEU A 152 -35.67 31.32 -1.43
C LEU A 152 -34.75 32.54 -1.29
N ASP A 153 -33.52 32.43 -1.79
CA ASP A 153 -32.48 33.46 -1.71
C ASP A 153 -32.66 34.60 -2.74
N ASN A 154 -32.92 34.25 -4.00
CA ASN A 154 -32.89 35.19 -5.15
C ASN A 154 -34.27 35.63 -5.64
N VAL A 155 -35.37 35.05 -5.13
CA VAL A 155 -36.73 35.40 -5.56
C VAL A 155 -37.66 35.73 -4.39
N ILE A 156 -37.72 34.88 -3.35
CA ILE A 156 -38.71 35.02 -2.26
C ILE A 156 -38.23 35.99 -1.17
N PHE A 157 -37.04 35.78 -0.62
CA PHE A 157 -36.46 36.59 0.46
C PHE A 157 -35.24 37.38 -0.01
N VAL A 158 -35.37 38.03 -1.17
CA VAL A 158 -34.31 38.88 -1.72
C VAL A 158 -34.04 40.05 -0.77
N HIS A 159 -32.76 40.34 -0.56
CA HIS A 159 -32.37 41.48 0.26
C HIS A 159 -32.73 42.79 -0.45
N GLN A 160 -33.10 43.83 0.30
CA GLN A 160 -33.49 45.13 -0.26
C GLN A 160 -32.43 45.69 -1.21
N ASP A 161 -31.15 45.65 -0.80
CA ASP A 161 -30.01 46.12 -1.61
C ASP A 161 -29.73 45.26 -2.86
N ASP A 162 -30.23 44.03 -2.92
CA ASP A 162 -30.04 43.09 -4.05
C ASP A 162 -31.34 42.94 -4.88
N SER A 163 -32.40 43.70 -4.57
CA SER A 163 -33.71 43.57 -5.22
C SER A 163 -33.71 43.92 -6.71
N ASN A 164 -32.74 44.72 -7.16
CA ASN A 164 -32.56 45.13 -8.54
C ASN A 164 -31.64 44.19 -9.34
N TRP A 165 -31.26 43.02 -8.80
CA TRP A 165 -30.41 42.05 -9.51
C TRP A 165 -30.87 41.69 -10.93
N PRO A 166 -32.18 41.69 -11.30
CA PRO A 166 -32.60 41.45 -12.67
C PRO A 166 -32.18 42.54 -13.68
N LEU A 167 -31.84 43.73 -13.18
CA LEU A 167 -31.39 44.89 -13.97
C LEU A 167 -29.87 45.09 -13.90
N GLN A 168 -29.16 44.21 -13.18
CA GLN A 168 -27.70 44.28 -13.10
C GLN A 168 -27.04 43.74 -14.38
N ASP A 169 -25.72 43.75 -14.42
CA ASP A 169 -24.94 43.35 -15.57
C ASP A 169 -25.21 41.89 -16.00
N PRO A 170 -24.99 41.56 -17.29
CA PRO A 170 -25.28 40.23 -17.82
C PRO A 170 -24.59 39.06 -17.09
N SER A 171 -23.43 39.30 -16.47
CA SER A 171 -22.69 38.26 -15.74
C SER A 171 -23.39 37.91 -14.43
N THR A 172 -23.76 38.93 -13.65
CA THR A 172 -24.50 38.75 -12.39
C THR A 172 -25.89 38.15 -12.64
N LEU A 173 -26.57 38.64 -13.67
CA LEU A 173 -27.87 38.12 -14.11
C LEU A 173 -27.78 36.63 -14.47
N LYS A 174 -26.81 36.26 -15.32
CA LYS A 174 -26.59 34.87 -15.74
C LYS A 174 -26.30 33.97 -14.55
N LYS A 175 -25.45 34.42 -13.61
CA LYS A 175 -25.13 33.64 -12.42
C LYS A 175 -26.37 33.34 -11.57
N LYS A 176 -27.21 34.35 -11.30
CA LYS A 176 -28.46 34.20 -10.55
C LYS A 176 -29.44 33.27 -11.28
N PHE A 177 -29.54 33.37 -12.61
CA PHE A 177 -30.34 32.43 -13.41
C PHE A 177 -29.82 30.99 -13.37
N ASP A 178 -28.51 30.82 -13.53
CA ASP A 178 -27.84 29.53 -13.47
C ASP A 178 -28.03 28.85 -12.09
N ASP A 179 -28.04 29.65 -11.01
CA ASP A 179 -28.33 29.19 -9.65
C ASP A 179 -29.81 28.82 -9.47
N ILE A 180 -30.74 29.64 -9.98
CA ILE A 180 -32.20 29.39 -9.93
C ILE A 180 -32.57 28.11 -10.69
N PHE A 181 -32.06 27.96 -11.92
CA PHE A 181 -32.35 26.81 -12.77
C PHE A 181 -31.44 25.61 -12.51
N SER A 182 -30.43 25.74 -11.65
CA SER A 182 -29.46 24.68 -11.34
C SER A 182 -28.79 24.05 -12.58
N ALA A 183 -28.70 24.81 -13.67
CA ALA A 183 -28.18 24.35 -14.96
C ALA A 183 -26.69 24.00 -14.91
N THR A 184 -25.96 24.53 -13.92
CA THR A 184 -24.52 24.31 -13.70
C THR A 184 -24.16 22.86 -13.37
N ARG A 185 -25.11 22.06 -12.85
CA ARG A 185 -24.85 20.64 -12.58
C ARG A 185 -24.75 19.83 -13.87
N TYR A 186 -25.63 20.10 -14.84
CA TYR A 186 -25.64 19.41 -16.12
C TYR A 186 -24.45 19.82 -16.99
N THR A 187 -24.08 21.10 -16.98
CA THR A 187 -22.88 21.56 -17.73
C THR A 187 -21.61 20.93 -17.19
N LYS A 188 -21.44 20.87 -15.86
CA LYS A 188 -20.30 20.17 -15.23
C LYS A 188 -20.28 18.68 -15.55
N ALA A 189 -21.43 18.00 -15.52
CA ALA A 189 -21.51 16.59 -15.90
C ALA A 189 -21.06 16.37 -17.35
N LEU A 190 -21.50 17.23 -18.28
CA LEU A 190 -21.08 17.18 -19.68
C LEU A 190 -19.58 17.45 -19.86
N GLU A 191 -18.99 18.37 -19.10
CA GLU A 191 -17.54 18.61 -19.12
C GLU A 191 -16.75 17.37 -18.66
N VAL A 192 -17.20 16.70 -17.60
CA VAL A 192 -16.58 15.46 -17.13
C VAL A 192 -16.69 14.36 -18.18
N ILE A 193 -17.85 14.20 -18.83
CA ILE A 193 -18.03 13.22 -19.91
C ILE A 193 -17.11 13.52 -21.10
N LYS A 194 -17.02 14.78 -21.52
CA LYS A 194 -16.10 15.19 -22.60
C LYS A 194 -14.64 14.90 -22.26
N LYS A 195 -14.25 15.13 -21.01
CA LYS A 195 -12.90 14.82 -20.52
C LYS A 195 -12.62 13.32 -20.59
N LEU A 196 -13.51 12.49 -20.06
CA LEU A 196 -13.37 11.03 -20.10
C LEU A 196 -13.28 10.49 -21.52
N HIS A 197 -14.10 11.00 -22.45
CA HIS A 197 -14.03 10.62 -23.85
C HIS A 197 -12.67 10.94 -24.48
N LYS A 198 -12.10 12.11 -24.17
CA LYS A 198 -10.76 12.52 -24.64
C LYS A 198 -9.66 11.61 -24.08
N ASP A 199 -9.72 11.31 -22.79
CA ASP A 199 -8.73 10.46 -22.12
C ASP A 199 -8.77 9.02 -22.69
N GLN A 200 -9.96 8.44 -22.87
CA GLN A 200 -10.13 7.12 -23.50
C GLN A 200 -9.63 7.10 -24.95
N ALA A 201 -9.88 8.14 -25.74
CA ALA A 201 -9.37 8.22 -27.11
C ALA A 201 -7.84 8.23 -27.16
N GLN A 202 -7.18 8.86 -26.17
CA GLN A 202 -5.73 8.87 -26.06
C GLN A 202 -5.17 7.49 -25.65
N GLU A 203 -5.85 6.80 -24.72
CA GLU A 203 -5.49 5.42 -24.37
C GLU A 203 -5.61 4.47 -25.58
N ILE A 204 -6.70 4.56 -26.35
CA ILE A 204 -6.90 3.75 -27.55
C ILE A 204 -5.75 3.95 -28.54
N LYS A 205 -5.30 5.20 -28.78
CA LYS A 205 -4.14 5.47 -29.64
C LYS A 205 -2.87 4.80 -29.13
N THR A 206 -2.66 4.86 -27.82
CA THR A 206 -1.49 4.25 -27.16
C THR A 206 -1.52 2.73 -27.29
N TYR A 207 -2.68 2.10 -27.11
CA TYR A 207 -2.85 0.65 -27.28
C TYR A 207 -2.69 0.21 -28.74
N LYS A 208 -3.18 1.00 -29.71
CA LYS A 208 -2.93 0.73 -31.14
C LYS A 208 -1.43 0.72 -31.46
N LEU A 209 -0.69 1.74 -31.00
CA LEU A 209 0.76 1.80 -31.19
C LEU A 209 1.48 0.62 -30.53
N LYS A 210 1.08 0.23 -29.30
CA LYS A 210 1.63 -0.96 -28.64
C LYS A 210 1.34 -2.24 -29.41
N LEU A 211 0.15 -2.37 -29.99
CA LEU A 211 -0.24 -3.53 -30.78
C LEU A 211 0.59 -3.63 -32.07
N GLU A 212 0.79 -2.52 -32.78
CA GLU A 212 1.68 -2.47 -33.95
C GLU A 212 3.12 -2.88 -33.59
N ASN A 213 3.66 -2.35 -32.49
CA ASN A 213 5.00 -2.71 -32.02
C ASN A 213 5.11 -4.19 -31.61
N LEU A 214 4.08 -4.75 -30.96
CA LEU A 214 4.08 -6.18 -30.61
C LEU A 214 3.96 -7.05 -31.85
N GLN A 215 3.23 -6.60 -32.87
CA GLN A 215 3.11 -7.31 -34.14
C GLN A 215 4.44 -7.34 -34.90
N THR A 216 5.19 -6.23 -34.96
CA THR A 216 6.52 -6.22 -35.59
C THR A 216 7.52 -7.10 -34.83
N LEU A 217 7.50 -7.10 -33.49
CA LEU A 217 8.32 -7.99 -32.67
C LEU A 217 7.96 -9.47 -32.89
N LYS A 218 6.67 -9.78 -32.98
CA LYS A 218 6.17 -11.12 -33.29
C LYS A 218 6.68 -11.58 -34.67
N ASP A 219 6.54 -10.75 -35.70
CA ASP A 219 6.99 -11.08 -37.06
C ASP A 219 8.51 -11.27 -37.13
N ALA A 220 9.28 -10.45 -36.41
CA ALA A 220 10.73 -10.64 -36.28
C ALA A 220 11.08 -11.97 -35.59
N ALA A 221 10.36 -12.33 -34.52
CA ALA A 221 10.55 -13.60 -33.84
C ALA A 221 10.23 -14.81 -34.74
N TYR A 222 9.19 -14.73 -35.58
CA TYR A 222 8.88 -15.78 -36.57
C TYR A 222 10.00 -15.94 -37.60
N LYS A 223 10.50 -14.84 -38.16
CA LYS A 223 11.64 -14.88 -39.11
C LYS A 223 12.88 -15.50 -38.49
N LEU A 224 13.20 -15.15 -37.24
CA LEU A 224 14.34 -15.72 -36.54
C LEU A 224 14.16 -17.23 -36.31
N ARG A 225 12.94 -17.66 -35.95
CA ARG A 225 12.62 -19.07 -35.73
C ARG A 225 12.71 -19.89 -37.01
N GLU A 226 12.30 -19.32 -38.13
CA GLU A 226 12.45 -19.93 -39.45
C GLU A 226 13.93 -20.07 -39.84
N SER A 227 14.76 -19.03 -39.61
CA SER A 227 16.21 -19.11 -39.82
C SER A 227 16.86 -20.21 -38.98
N ILE A 228 16.48 -20.33 -37.71
CA ILE A 228 16.99 -21.39 -36.81
C ILE A 228 16.64 -22.78 -37.36
N SER A 229 15.42 -22.96 -37.86
CA SER A 229 14.98 -24.23 -38.47
C SER A 229 15.83 -24.57 -39.71
N GLN A 230 16.04 -23.60 -40.60
CA GLN A 230 16.85 -23.78 -41.80
C GLN A 230 18.32 -24.09 -41.45
N ASP A 231 18.87 -23.43 -40.44
CA ASP A 231 20.25 -23.69 -40.02
C ASP A 231 20.39 -25.06 -39.33
N GLN A 232 19.38 -25.51 -38.59
CA GLN A 232 19.33 -26.88 -38.06
C GLN A 232 19.31 -27.94 -39.17
N GLU A 233 18.51 -27.74 -40.21
CA GLU A 233 18.50 -28.63 -41.40
C GLU A 233 19.89 -28.67 -42.07
N LYS A 234 20.53 -27.52 -42.25
CA LYS A 234 21.90 -27.44 -42.78
C LYS A 234 22.89 -28.20 -41.89
N ILE A 235 22.83 -28.04 -40.57
CA ILE A 235 23.70 -28.76 -39.62
C ILE A 235 23.53 -30.27 -39.77
N VAL A 236 22.30 -30.76 -39.89
CA VAL A 236 22.04 -32.19 -40.09
C VAL A 236 22.64 -32.67 -41.41
N SER A 237 22.47 -31.91 -42.50
CA SER A 237 23.05 -32.27 -43.80
C SER A 237 24.58 -32.29 -43.79
N LEU A 238 25.22 -31.30 -43.16
CA LEU A 238 26.69 -31.22 -43.04
C LEU A 238 27.24 -32.35 -42.18
N LYS A 239 26.56 -32.71 -41.08
CA LYS A 239 26.95 -33.87 -40.26
C LYS A 239 26.88 -35.18 -41.04
N ALA A 240 25.87 -35.35 -41.90
CA ALA A 240 25.78 -36.52 -42.76
C ALA A 240 26.96 -36.59 -43.76
N GLN A 241 27.30 -35.46 -44.38
CA GLN A 241 28.46 -35.36 -45.29
C GLN A 241 29.79 -35.64 -44.58
N ILE A 242 29.99 -35.10 -43.38
CA ILE A 242 31.20 -35.37 -42.57
C ILE A 242 31.33 -36.88 -42.32
N LYS A 243 30.24 -37.54 -41.92
CA LYS A 243 30.25 -38.98 -41.64
C LYS A 243 30.56 -39.82 -42.89
N GLU A 244 30.08 -39.40 -44.05
CA GLU A 244 30.40 -40.04 -45.34
C GLU A 244 31.87 -39.88 -45.72
N LEU A 245 32.44 -38.69 -45.51
CA LEU A 245 33.86 -38.41 -45.74
C LEU A 245 34.75 -39.17 -44.76
N GLU A 246 34.38 -39.25 -43.48
CA GLU A 246 35.08 -40.07 -42.47
C GLU A 246 35.13 -41.54 -42.90
N GLY A 247 34.00 -42.10 -43.33
CA GLY A 247 33.96 -43.48 -43.85
C GLY A 247 34.82 -43.67 -45.11
N SER A 248 34.87 -42.66 -45.98
CA SER A 248 35.73 -42.68 -47.17
C SER A 248 37.22 -42.64 -46.80
N ILE A 249 37.61 -41.81 -45.82
CA ILE A 249 38.98 -41.72 -45.30
C ILE A 249 39.39 -43.07 -44.68
N GLU A 250 38.52 -43.68 -43.88
CA GLU A 250 38.77 -44.98 -43.24
C GLU A 250 38.95 -46.09 -44.29
N GLY A 251 38.14 -46.07 -45.35
CA GLY A 251 38.27 -46.96 -46.49
C GLY A 251 39.58 -46.78 -47.27
N VAL A 252 40.03 -45.53 -47.48
CA VAL A 252 41.32 -45.23 -48.12
C VAL A 252 42.49 -45.64 -47.22
N GLY A 253 42.42 -45.36 -45.91
CA GLY A 253 43.42 -45.77 -44.94
C GLY A 253 43.62 -47.29 -44.90
N SER A 254 42.52 -48.05 -44.96
CA SER A 254 42.57 -49.51 -45.05
C SER A 254 43.28 -50.01 -46.31
N LYS A 255 43.05 -49.34 -47.46
CA LYS A 255 43.75 -49.66 -48.72
C LYS A 255 45.24 -49.32 -48.66
N ILE A 256 45.61 -48.19 -48.06
CA ILE A 256 47.02 -47.81 -47.86
C ILE A 256 47.72 -48.88 -47.02
N MET A 257 47.12 -49.29 -45.90
CA MET A 257 47.68 -50.32 -45.02
C MET A 257 47.87 -51.67 -45.74
N GLN A 258 46.91 -52.07 -46.59
CA GLN A 258 47.06 -53.24 -47.45
C GLN A 258 48.22 -53.09 -48.43
N SER A 259 48.33 -51.95 -49.11
CA SER A 259 49.46 -51.68 -50.01
C SER A 259 50.80 -51.67 -49.30
N GLU A 260 50.91 -51.07 -48.11
CA GLU A 260 52.14 -51.07 -47.31
C GLU A 260 52.55 -52.50 -46.91
N ASN A 261 51.60 -53.34 -46.49
CA ASN A 261 51.86 -54.75 -46.19
C ASN A 261 52.38 -55.50 -47.42
N THR A 262 51.72 -55.36 -48.58
CA THR A 262 52.20 -55.98 -49.82
C THR A 262 53.58 -55.47 -50.25
N MET A 263 53.90 -54.20 -49.99
CA MET A 263 55.21 -53.63 -50.27
C MET A 263 56.30 -54.18 -49.34
N GLN A 264 55.98 -54.41 -48.06
CA GLN A 264 56.89 -55.09 -47.14
C GLN A 264 57.15 -56.54 -47.55
N GLU A 265 56.13 -57.27 -47.99
CA GLU A 265 56.27 -58.63 -48.51
C GLU A 265 57.14 -58.67 -49.78
N LEU A 266 56.93 -57.74 -50.70
CA LEU A 266 57.79 -57.58 -51.89
C LEU A 266 59.24 -57.28 -51.53
N ARG A 267 59.49 -56.41 -50.54
CA ARG A 267 60.86 -56.13 -50.07
C ARG A 267 61.52 -57.39 -49.49
N LYS A 268 60.79 -58.17 -48.67
CA LYS A 268 61.30 -59.44 -48.14
C LYS A 268 61.66 -60.43 -49.26
N LEU A 269 60.82 -60.52 -50.29
CA LEU A 269 61.11 -61.36 -51.47
C LEU A 269 62.33 -60.85 -52.25
N GLN A 270 62.46 -59.52 -52.40
CA GLN A 270 63.63 -58.90 -53.05
C GLN A 270 64.94 -59.21 -52.29
N ASP A 271 64.90 -59.17 -50.96
CA ASP A 271 66.04 -59.51 -50.10
C ASP A 271 66.39 -61.01 -50.18
N GLN A 272 65.39 -61.88 -50.28
CA GLN A 272 65.62 -63.31 -50.52
C GLN A 272 66.23 -63.58 -51.90
N ILE A 273 65.76 -62.88 -52.93
CA ILE A 273 66.32 -62.98 -54.30
C ILE A 273 67.76 -62.48 -54.32
N SER A 274 68.07 -61.34 -53.68
CA SER A 274 69.43 -60.79 -53.64
C SER A 274 70.39 -61.75 -52.92
N THR A 275 69.94 -62.39 -51.83
CA THR A 275 70.67 -63.42 -51.09
C THR A 275 70.91 -64.69 -51.92
N CYS A 276 69.89 -65.18 -52.63
CA CYS A 276 70.07 -66.31 -53.56
C CYS A 276 70.99 -65.95 -54.75
N THR A 277 70.90 -64.72 -55.25
CA THR A 277 71.72 -64.27 -56.39
C THR A 277 73.17 -64.12 -55.99
N SER A 278 73.45 -63.58 -54.81
CA SER A 278 74.81 -63.49 -54.26
C SER A 278 75.39 -64.88 -54.01
N ALA A 279 74.62 -65.80 -53.41
CA ALA A 279 75.01 -67.20 -53.22
C ALA A 279 75.28 -67.94 -54.55
N ARG A 280 74.48 -67.68 -55.59
CA ARG A 280 74.71 -68.25 -56.93
C ARG A 280 76.00 -67.69 -57.56
N SER A 281 76.28 -66.40 -57.37
CA SER A 281 77.48 -65.75 -57.91
C SER A 281 78.76 -66.24 -57.25
N THR A 282 78.74 -66.51 -55.95
CA THR A 282 79.88 -67.05 -55.21
C THR A 282 80.14 -68.51 -55.57
N LEU A 283 79.10 -69.34 -55.68
CA LEU A 283 79.24 -70.73 -56.15
C LEU A 283 79.75 -70.81 -57.60
N PHE A 284 79.30 -69.91 -58.49
CA PHE A 284 79.78 -69.84 -59.87
C PHE A 284 81.26 -69.43 -59.97
N LYS A 285 81.70 -68.45 -59.16
CA LYS A 285 83.12 -68.06 -59.07
C LYS A 285 83.99 -69.20 -58.52
N LEU A 286 83.50 -69.93 -57.51
CA LEU A 286 84.20 -71.07 -56.94
C LEU A 286 84.37 -72.22 -57.96
N GLN A 287 83.33 -72.47 -58.76
CA GLN A 287 83.38 -73.44 -59.86
C GLN A 287 84.40 -73.03 -60.95
N GLN A 288 84.47 -71.74 -61.30
CA GLN A 288 85.46 -71.23 -62.27
C GLN A 288 86.90 -71.37 -61.77
N THR A 289 87.13 -71.12 -60.47
CA THR A 289 88.47 -71.27 -59.86
C THR A 289 88.91 -72.73 -59.73
N GLN A 290 87.99 -73.68 -59.53
CA GLN A 290 88.32 -75.11 -59.46
C GLN A 290 88.60 -75.74 -60.83
N TYR A 291 88.00 -75.23 -61.91
CA TYR A 291 88.26 -75.69 -63.28
C TYR A 291 89.52 -75.06 -63.92
N ALA A 292 89.95 -73.88 -63.49
CA ALA A 292 91.15 -73.21 -64.01
C ALA A 292 92.47 -73.71 -63.38
N ALA A 293 92.42 -74.53 -62.33
CA ALA A 293 93.58 -75.01 -61.58
C ALA A 293 94.04 -76.44 -61.95
N LEU A 294 93.55 -77.00 -63.07
CA LEU A 294 93.90 -78.34 -63.56
C LEU A 294 94.45 -78.27 -64.98
N ALA A 295 95.72 -77.87 -65.12
CA ALA A 295 96.59 -78.20 -66.25
C ALA A 295 98.02 -77.66 -65.97
N GLU A 296 98.85 -78.48 -65.33
CA GLU A 296 100.16 -78.94 -65.83
C GLU A 296 101.01 -79.55 -64.71
N GLU A 297 101.66 -80.66 -65.07
CA GLU A 297 102.63 -81.42 -64.29
C GLU A 297 103.85 -80.56 -63.96
N ASN A 298 104.16 -80.45 -62.67
CA ASN A 298 105.48 -80.02 -62.20
C ASN A 298 106.33 -81.28 -61.99
N GLU A 299 107.29 -81.48 -62.88
CA GLU A 299 108.43 -82.38 -62.69
C GLU A 299 109.58 -81.57 -62.08
N ASP A 300 109.69 -81.50 -60.75
CA ASP A 300 110.86 -80.95 -60.06
C ASP A 300 111.19 -81.75 -58.78
N THR A 301 112.48 -81.95 -58.52
CA THR A 301 113.07 -82.88 -57.53
C THR A 301 113.06 -82.37 -56.08
N ASP A 302 112.91 -83.28 -55.11
CA ASP A 302 112.68 -83.06 -53.66
C ASP A 302 113.71 -82.20 -52.89
N GLU A 303 114.87 -81.88 -53.48
CA GLU A 303 115.94 -81.11 -52.82
C GLU A 303 115.87 -79.61 -53.11
N GLU A 304 115.29 -79.20 -54.24
CA GLU A 304 115.04 -77.78 -54.56
C GLU A 304 113.74 -77.26 -53.91
N LEU A 305 112.77 -78.16 -53.68
CA LEU A 305 111.48 -77.90 -53.03
C LEU A 305 111.63 -77.47 -51.56
N LYS A 306 112.60 -78.01 -50.79
CA LYS A 306 112.83 -77.61 -49.39
C LYS A 306 113.44 -76.23 -49.24
N GLU A 307 114.24 -75.79 -50.20
CA GLU A 307 114.84 -74.45 -50.21
C GLU A 307 113.83 -73.39 -50.67
N TRP A 308 112.94 -73.74 -51.61
CA TRP A 308 111.79 -72.92 -51.97
C TRP A 308 110.76 -72.85 -50.84
N GLN A 309 110.49 -73.96 -50.15
CA GLN A 309 109.55 -74.00 -49.03
C GLN A 309 109.98 -73.08 -47.89
N THR A 310 111.26 -73.09 -47.50
CA THR A 310 111.76 -72.17 -46.45
C THR A 310 111.76 -70.71 -46.90
N LYS A 311 112.17 -70.41 -48.14
CA LYS A 311 112.13 -69.04 -48.69
C LYS A 311 110.69 -68.53 -48.88
N PHE A 312 109.75 -69.39 -49.26
CA PHE A 312 108.32 -69.06 -49.37
C PHE A 312 107.65 -68.96 -48.01
N GLU A 313 107.96 -69.81 -47.02
CA GLU A 313 107.41 -69.72 -45.67
C GLU A 313 107.83 -68.41 -44.99
N GLU A 314 109.07 -67.97 -45.17
CA GLU A 314 109.52 -66.64 -44.71
C GLU A 314 108.80 -65.50 -45.45
N ARG A 315 108.66 -65.59 -46.79
CA ARG A 315 107.94 -64.59 -47.60
C ARG A 315 106.46 -64.53 -47.25
N ILE A 316 105.83 -65.67 -47.02
CA ILE A 316 104.43 -65.83 -46.65
C ILE A 316 104.22 -65.29 -45.24
N ALA A 317 105.09 -65.59 -44.28
CA ALA A 317 104.99 -65.01 -42.93
C ALA A 317 105.12 -63.48 -42.93
N LEU A 318 106.01 -62.93 -43.77
CA LEU A 318 106.20 -61.48 -43.92
C LEU A 318 105.00 -60.81 -44.60
N LEU A 319 104.42 -61.45 -45.63
CA LEU A 319 103.22 -60.98 -46.30
C LEU A 319 101.96 -61.12 -45.44
N GLN A 320 101.80 -62.22 -44.69
CA GLN A 320 100.72 -62.41 -43.72
C GLN A 320 100.79 -61.38 -42.60
N SER A 321 101.99 -61.08 -42.08
CA SER A 321 102.20 -59.99 -41.12
C SER A 321 101.79 -58.62 -41.71
N LYS A 322 102.10 -58.37 -42.98
CA LYS A 322 101.74 -57.13 -43.67
C LYS A 322 100.24 -57.03 -43.95
N ILE A 323 99.60 -58.14 -44.33
CA ILE A 323 98.15 -58.25 -44.52
C ILE A 323 97.44 -58.02 -43.19
N SER A 324 97.84 -58.70 -42.11
CA SER A 324 97.24 -58.47 -40.79
C SER A 324 97.44 -57.05 -40.26
N LYS A 325 98.53 -56.35 -40.63
CA LYS A 325 98.68 -54.92 -40.32
C LYS A 325 97.72 -54.06 -41.13
N LEU A 326 97.64 -54.28 -42.44
CA LEU A 326 96.74 -53.53 -43.32
C LEU A 326 95.26 -53.79 -43.03
N GLU A 327 94.89 -55.02 -42.65
CA GLU A 327 93.53 -55.36 -42.21
C GLU A 327 93.18 -54.65 -40.91
N ARG A 328 94.12 -54.59 -39.95
CA ARG A 328 93.92 -53.80 -38.71
C ARG A 328 93.78 -52.32 -39.01
N GLU A 329 94.63 -51.76 -39.87
CA GLU A 329 94.54 -50.36 -40.30
C GLU A 329 93.22 -50.08 -41.03
N MET A 330 92.74 -51.01 -41.86
CA MET A 330 91.44 -50.89 -42.53
C MET A 330 90.28 -50.92 -41.53
N THR A 331 90.29 -51.85 -40.56
CA THR A 331 89.26 -51.89 -39.51
C THR A 331 89.31 -50.66 -38.59
N ASP A 332 90.51 -50.13 -38.31
CA ASP A 332 90.67 -48.92 -37.53
C ASP A 332 90.15 -47.68 -38.29
N GLU A 333 90.34 -47.62 -39.62
CA GLU A 333 89.76 -46.54 -40.43
C GLU A 333 88.25 -46.70 -40.68
N GLU A 334 87.73 -47.91 -40.83
CA GLU A 334 86.29 -48.17 -40.91
C GLU A 334 85.57 -47.79 -39.61
N THR A 335 86.15 -48.17 -38.46
CA THR A 335 85.61 -47.79 -37.15
C THR A 335 85.63 -46.28 -36.95
N LYS A 336 86.73 -45.59 -37.30
CA LYS A 336 86.80 -44.11 -37.30
C LYS A 336 85.77 -43.49 -38.23
N THR A 337 85.58 -44.03 -39.44
CA THR A 337 84.59 -43.52 -40.40
C THR A 337 83.16 -43.69 -39.88
N SER A 338 82.87 -44.80 -39.19
CA SER A 338 81.57 -45.02 -38.56
C SER A 338 81.32 -44.04 -37.40
N LEU A 339 82.33 -43.81 -36.55
CA LEU A 339 82.26 -42.87 -35.43
C LEU A 339 82.10 -41.43 -35.92
N LEU A 340 82.82 -41.04 -36.97
CA LEU A 340 82.67 -39.73 -37.60
C LEU A 340 81.29 -39.57 -38.23
N SER A 341 80.76 -40.59 -38.90
CA SER A 341 79.41 -40.55 -39.47
C SER A 341 78.33 -40.42 -38.39
N GLN A 342 78.49 -41.12 -37.26
CA GLN A 342 77.60 -41.00 -36.11
C GLN A 342 77.67 -39.59 -35.50
N THR A 343 78.88 -39.03 -35.36
CA THR A 343 79.10 -37.66 -34.86
C THR A 343 78.48 -36.61 -35.80
N ILE A 344 78.55 -36.81 -37.12
CA ILE A 344 77.92 -35.94 -38.12
C ILE A 344 76.39 -35.99 -37.97
N ASN A 345 75.81 -37.18 -37.82
CA ASN A 345 74.37 -37.33 -37.65
C ASN A 345 73.87 -36.68 -36.34
N ASP A 346 74.60 -36.85 -35.25
CA ASP A 346 74.27 -36.22 -33.96
C ASP A 346 74.38 -34.69 -34.07
N SER A 347 75.42 -34.18 -34.75
CA SER A 347 75.59 -32.75 -35.00
C SER A 347 74.47 -32.18 -35.89
N MET A 348 74.06 -32.89 -36.94
CA MET A 348 72.93 -32.50 -37.79
C MET A 348 71.61 -32.45 -37.01
N ARG A 349 71.40 -33.40 -36.09
CA ARG A 349 70.22 -33.41 -35.22
C ARG A 349 70.19 -32.20 -34.28
N GLU A 350 71.32 -31.86 -33.66
CA GLU A 350 71.42 -30.67 -32.81
C GLU A 350 71.25 -29.37 -33.60
N ILE A 351 71.83 -29.28 -34.81
CA ILE A 351 71.62 -28.12 -35.70
C ILE A 351 70.14 -27.96 -36.03
N GLY A 352 69.45 -29.05 -36.42
CA GLY A 352 68.01 -29.01 -36.72
C GLY A 352 67.16 -28.58 -35.51
N LYS A 353 67.52 -29.05 -34.31
CA LYS A 353 66.84 -28.67 -33.07
C LYS A 353 67.06 -27.19 -32.74
N LEU A 354 68.30 -26.72 -32.76
CA LEU A 354 68.64 -25.32 -32.48
C LEU A 354 68.02 -24.37 -33.52
N GLN A 355 67.93 -24.80 -34.78
CA GLN A 355 67.31 -24.01 -35.84
C GLN A 355 65.78 -23.91 -35.66
N ALA A 356 65.11 -25.00 -35.27
CA ALA A 356 63.69 -24.98 -34.92
C ALA A 356 63.42 -24.09 -33.69
N GLU A 357 64.28 -24.14 -32.67
CA GLU A 357 64.19 -23.27 -31.49
C GLU A 357 64.39 -21.78 -31.85
N ALA A 358 65.34 -21.47 -32.75
CA ALA A 358 65.56 -20.11 -33.22
C ALA A 358 64.37 -19.56 -34.04
N GLU A 359 63.80 -20.36 -34.94
CA GLU A 359 62.62 -19.99 -35.71
C GLU A 359 61.40 -19.76 -34.80
N ALA A 360 61.17 -20.64 -33.83
CA ALA A 360 60.11 -20.49 -32.84
C ALA A 360 60.27 -19.20 -32.02
N HIS A 361 61.50 -18.88 -31.60
CA HIS A 361 61.79 -17.65 -30.86
C HIS A 361 61.53 -16.39 -31.71
N ILE A 362 61.83 -16.41 -33.01
CA ILE A 362 61.52 -15.30 -33.93
C ILE A 362 60.01 -15.09 -34.06
N VAL A 363 59.22 -16.16 -34.18
CA VAL A 363 57.75 -16.07 -34.25
C VAL A 363 57.18 -15.48 -32.96
N LEU A 364 57.60 -16.00 -31.80
CA LEU A 364 57.19 -15.51 -30.48
C LEU A 364 57.51 -14.01 -30.29
N ARG A 365 58.68 -13.55 -30.78
CA ARG A 365 59.06 -12.14 -30.70
C ARG A 365 58.11 -11.25 -31.53
N ARG A 366 57.74 -11.66 -32.75
CA ARG A 366 56.78 -10.91 -33.58
C ARG A 366 55.39 -10.87 -32.96
N GLU A 367 54.93 -11.96 -32.36
CA GLU A 367 53.64 -12.00 -31.65
C GLU A 367 53.65 -11.07 -30.42
N CYS A 368 54.74 -11.07 -29.66
CA CYS A 368 54.95 -10.16 -28.54
C CYS A 368 54.92 -8.69 -28.99
N GLU A 369 55.61 -8.36 -30.08
CA GLU A 369 55.63 -6.99 -30.64
C GLU A 369 54.24 -6.56 -31.14
N SER A 370 53.51 -7.47 -31.81
CA SER A 370 52.13 -7.24 -32.26
C SER A 370 51.17 -7.01 -31.09
N THR A 371 51.32 -7.76 -30.00
CA THR A 371 50.46 -7.62 -28.82
C THR A 371 50.73 -6.30 -28.09
N PHE A 372 51.98 -5.86 -27.97
CA PHE A 372 52.30 -4.52 -27.44
C PHE A 372 51.66 -3.40 -28.25
N GLN A 373 51.75 -3.43 -29.59
CA GLN A 373 51.09 -2.44 -30.45
C GLN A 373 49.58 -2.41 -30.24
N LYS A 374 48.92 -3.57 -30.21
CA LYS A 374 47.46 -3.65 -29.96
C LYS A 374 47.07 -3.06 -28.62
N ILE A 375 47.82 -3.37 -27.55
CA ILE A 375 47.53 -2.89 -26.19
C ILE A 375 47.74 -1.37 -26.10
N PHE A 376 48.84 -0.84 -26.65
CA PHE A 376 49.13 0.60 -26.56
C PHE A 376 48.14 1.45 -27.36
N VAL A 377 47.72 0.98 -28.54
CA VAL A 377 46.67 1.65 -29.32
C VAL A 377 45.33 1.58 -28.60
N LYS A 378 44.93 0.40 -28.10
CA LYS A 378 43.62 0.23 -27.46
C LYS A 378 43.47 1.05 -26.18
N TYR A 379 44.54 1.19 -25.40
CA TYR A 379 44.52 1.85 -24.09
C TYR A 379 45.23 3.20 -24.06
N ASN A 380 45.56 3.78 -25.23
CA ASN A 380 46.21 5.08 -25.38
C ASN A 380 47.47 5.27 -24.50
N LEU A 381 48.34 4.27 -24.47
CA LEU A 381 49.53 4.26 -23.60
C LEU A 381 50.75 5.01 -24.19
N GLY A 382 50.57 5.68 -25.33
CA GLY A 382 51.58 6.45 -26.05
C GLY A 382 52.04 5.79 -27.36
N SER A 383 52.97 6.44 -28.05
CA SER A 383 53.55 5.95 -29.31
C SER A 383 54.64 4.91 -29.07
N ILE A 384 54.59 3.81 -29.81
CA ILE A 384 55.65 2.79 -29.84
C ILE A 384 56.51 2.99 -31.11
N PRO A 385 57.85 2.90 -31.04
CA PRO A 385 58.73 2.87 -32.21
C PRO A 385 58.44 1.71 -33.17
N GLU A 386 58.97 1.75 -34.39
CA GLU A 386 58.95 0.60 -35.30
C GLU A 386 59.81 -0.56 -34.76
N ALA A 387 59.31 -1.78 -34.91
CA ALA A 387 59.98 -3.01 -34.49
C ALA A 387 61.33 -3.20 -35.20
N PRO A 388 62.32 -3.89 -34.61
CA PRO A 388 62.24 -4.74 -33.41
C PRO A 388 62.60 -4.05 -32.08
N PHE A 389 61.97 -4.48 -30.97
CA PHE A 389 62.23 -3.92 -29.64
C PHE A 389 63.44 -4.55 -28.96
N SER A 390 64.20 -3.78 -28.16
CA SER A 390 65.15 -4.36 -27.21
C SER A 390 64.41 -4.98 -26.02
N VAL A 391 65.03 -5.97 -25.36
CA VAL A 391 64.46 -6.63 -24.16
C VAL A 391 64.18 -5.62 -23.05
N GLU A 392 65.08 -4.64 -22.87
CA GLU A 392 64.91 -3.56 -21.88
C GLU A 392 63.73 -2.64 -22.21
N PHE A 393 63.52 -2.34 -23.50
CA PHE A 393 62.39 -1.54 -23.95
C PHE A 393 61.06 -2.27 -23.72
N ALA A 394 60.98 -3.57 -24.04
CA ALA A 394 59.81 -4.40 -23.76
C ALA A 394 59.48 -4.47 -22.25
N ASN A 395 60.49 -4.56 -21.39
CA ASN A 395 60.31 -4.51 -19.94
C ASN A 395 59.76 -3.15 -19.47
N ASN A 396 60.21 -2.04 -20.05
CA ASN A 396 59.69 -0.71 -19.74
C ASN A 396 58.24 -0.52 -20.20
N LEU A 397 57.88 -1.02 -21.40
CA LEU A 397 56.49 -1.05 -21.87
C LEU A 397 55.59 -1.85 -20.93
N THR A 398 56.08 -3.01 -20.46
CA THR A 398 55.38 -3.86 -19.50
C THR A 398 55.15 -3.15 -18.17
N LYS A 399 56.16 -2.45 -17.64
CA LYS A 399 56.00 -1.63 -16.42
C LYS A 399 54.94 -0.54 -16.59
N ARG A 400 54.90 0.11 -17.76
CA ARG A 400 53.92 1.17 -18.06
C ARG A 400 52.49 0.63 -18.14
N ILE A 401 52.31 -0.55 -18.77
CA ILE A 401 51.02 -1.26 -18.77
C ILE A 401 50.60 -1.59 -17.34
N ARG A 402 51.50 -2.14 -16.52
CA ARG A 402 51.20 -2.49 -15.13
C ARG A 402 50.81 -1.28 -14.29
N ALA A 403 51.51 -0.15 -14.43
CA ALA A 403 51.16 1.07 -13.72
C ALA A 403 49.75 1.56 -14.10
N ARG A 404 49.43 1.60 -15.39
CA ARG A 404 48.09 2.02 -15.85
C ARG A 404 46.99 1.06 -15.39
N LEU A 405 47.27 -0.23 -15.35
CA LEU A 405 46.34 -1.24 -14.86
C LEU A 405 46.05 -1.02 -13.37
N LEU A 406 47.07 -0.71 -12.57
CA LEU A 406 46.95 -0.39 -11.16
C LEU A 406 46.11 0.87 -10.91
N ASP A 407 46.32 1.93 -11.70
CA ASP A 407 45.49 3.16 -11.64
C ASP A 407 44.02 2.84 -11.94
N LEU A 408 43.75 2.05 -13.00
CA LEU A 408 42.39 1.66 -13.38
C LEU A 408 41.72 0.77 -12.33
N GLU A 409 42.48 -0.09 -11.66
CA GLU A 409 41.98 -0.90 -10.54
C GLU A 409 41.61 -0.03 -9.33
N MET A 410 42.44 0.97 -9.01
CA MET A 410 42.14 1.93 -7.95
C MET A 410 40.88 2.75 -8.27
N ASP A 411 40.78 3.30 -9.48
CA ASP A 411 39.59 4.04 -9.94
C ASP A 411 38.33 3.17 -9.85
N LEU A 412 38.40 1.92 -10.32
CA LEU A 412 37.29 0.97 -10.24
C LEU A 412 36.88 0.73 -8.79
N GLN A 413 37.84 0.60 -7.88
CA GLN A 413 37.57 0.32 -6.47
C GLN A 413 36.98 1.54 -5.75
N GLU A 414 37.40 2.76 -6.11
CA GLU A 414 36.83 4.01 -5.61
C GLU A 414 35.39 4.19 -6.11
N GLN A 415 35.13 3.95 -7.40
CA GLN A 415 33.79 3.99 -7.97
C GLN A 415 32.86 2.95 -7.33
N LYS A 416 33.35 1.73 -7.05
CA LYS A 416 32.58 0.72 -6.32
C LYS A 416 32.18 1.19 -4.93
N LYS A 417 33.12 1.76 -4.16
CA LYS A 417 32.83 2.32 -2.83
C LYS A 417 31.81 3.45 -2.90
N SER A 418 31.94 4.34 -3.88
CA SER A 418 30.99 5.44 -4.09
C SER A 418 29.58 4.91 -4.37
N ASN A 419 29.46 3.94 -5.28
CA ASN A 419 28.19 3.28 -5.59
C ASN A 419 27.59 2.54 -4.39
N GLU A 420 28.40 1.86 -3.57
CA GLU A 420 27.93 1.20 -2.33
C GLU A 420 27.35 2.20 -1.33
N ILE A 421 28.01 3.36 -1.16
CA ILE A 421 27.53 4.45 -0.30
C ILE A 421 26.21 5.00 -0.83
N GLU A 422 26.11 5.27 -2.13
CA GLU A 422 24.89 5.79 -2.76
C GLU A 422 23.73 4.78 -2.67
N LEU A 423 24.01 3.49 -2.89
CA LEU A 423 23.05 2.40 -2.73
C LEU A 423 22.55 2.30 -1.28
N GLY A 424 23.45 2.43 -0.30
CA GLY A 424 23.10 2.47 1.12
C GLY A 424 22.16 3.64 1.46
N LEU A 425 22.47 4.85 0.98
CA LEU A 425 21.61 6.02 1.18
C LEU A 425 20.22 5.86 0.55
N LEU A 426 20.15 5.27 -0.65
CA LEU A 426 18.89 4.97 -1.31
C LEU A 426 18.09 3.90 -0.56
N TRP A 427 18.76 2.88 -0.04
CA TRP A 427 18.15 1.82 0.77
C TRP A 427 17.56 2.39 2.07
N ASP A 428 18.31 3.22 2.79
CA ASP A 428 17.82 3.85 4.02
C ASP A 428 16.59 4.72 3.75
N ARG A 429 16.60 5.47 2.63
CA ARG A 429 15.45 6.27 2.20
C ARG A 429 14.25 5.41 1.85
N TYR A 430 14.47 4.28 1.18
CA TYR A 430 13.42 3.30 0.89
C TYR A 430 12.83 2.72 2.18
N VAL A 431 13.66 2.31 3.14
CA VAL A 431 13.21 1.77 4.44
C VAL A 431 12.39 2.82 5.21
N ALA A 432 12.83 4.08 5.23
CA ALA A 432 12.10 5.17 5.87
C ALA A 432 10.72 5.43 5.23
N ILE A 433 10.62 5.36 3.90
CA ILE A 433 9.35 5.50 3.19
C ILE A 433 8.45 4.27 3.45
N ASN A 434 9.00 3.07 3.36
CA ASN A 434 8.26 1.83 3.53
C ASN A 434 7.68 1.71 4.95
N THR A 435 8.45 2.07 5.98
CA THR A 435 7.96 2.13 7.38
C THR A 435 6.82 3.13 7.54
N ARG A 436 6.90 4.31 6.89
CA ARG A 436 5.81 5.29 6.88
C ARG A 436 4.56 4.76 6.17
N CYS A 437 4.72 4.11 5.02
CA CYS A 437 3.64 3.46 4.28
C CYS A 437 2.96 2.37 5.12
N SER A 438 3.73 1.51 5.77
CA SER A 438 3.21 0.47 6.67
C SER A 438 2.39 1.08 7.83
N LYS A 439 2.88 2.17 8.43
CA LYS A 439 2.13 2.88 9.49
C LYS A 439 0.80 3.46 9.00
N ILE A 440 0.77 4.02 7.79
CA ILE A 440 -0.46 4.54 7.17
C ILE A 440 -1.43 3.40 6.85
N GLU A 441 -0.94 2.28 6.31
CA GLU A 441 -1.77 1.12 6.00
C GLU A 441 -2.37 0.51 7.28
N GLY A 442 -1.60 0.44 8.36
CA GLY A 442 -2.10 0.05 9.69
C GLY A 442 -3.21 0.96 10.21
N GLN A 443 -3.05 2.29 10.07
CA GLN A 443 -4.11 3.25 10.45
C GLN A 443 -5.37 3.08 9.58
N LYS A 444 -5.21 2.83 8.29
CA LYS A 444 -6.31 2.56 7.36
C LYS A 444 -7.05 1.28 7.74
N GLN A 445 -6.34 0.19 8.02
CA GLN A 445 -6.95 -1.06 8.47
C GLN A 445 -7.70 -0.88 9.80
N ALA A 446 -7.13 -0.16 10.77
CA ALA A 446 -7.81 0.14 12.03
C ALA A 446 -9.13 0.92 11.80
N LYS A 447 -9.13 1.91 10.90
CA LYS A 447 -10.36 2.64 10.53
C LYS A 447 -11.39 1.76 9.81
N VAL A 448 -10.95 0.84 8.96
CA VAL A 448 -11.84 -0.12 8.28
C VAL A 448 -12.50 -1.07 9.29
N GLN A 449 -11.73 -1.60 10.24
CA GLN A 449 -12.26 -2.45 11.32
C GLN A 449 -13.25 -1.67 12.20
N LEU A 450 -12.93 -0.42 12.53
CA LEU A 450 -13.83 0.44 13.32
C LEU A 450 -15.15 0.72 12.58
N LYS A 451 -15.09 0.98 11.25
CA LYS A 451 -16.28 1.11 10.41
C LYS A 451 -17.11 -0.17 10.40
N ALA A 452 -16.48 -1.34 10.27
CA ALA A 452 -17.18 -2.63 10.29
C ALA A 452 -17.87 -2.89 11.65
N SER A 453 -17.22 -2.53 12.76
CA SER A 453 -17.78 -2.61 14.11
C SER A 453 -19.02 -1.71 14.27
N ILE A 454 -18.94 -0.46 13.79
CA ILE A 454 -20.08 0.48 13.80
C ILE A 454 -21.25 -0.06 12.97
N LEU A 455 -20.98 -0.61 11.78
CA LEU A 455 -22.01 -1.20 10.91
C LEU A 455 -22.71 -2.38 11.58
N LYS A 456 -21.98 -3.25 12.29
CA LYS A 456 -22.59 -4.34 13.08
C LYS A 456 -23.53 -3.80 14.15
N ARG A 457 -23.08 -2.79 14.92
CA ARG A 457 -23.90 -2.16 15.97
C ARG A 457 -25.16 -1.49 15.40
N LEU A 458 -25.06 -0.86 14.24
CA LEU A 458 -26.22 -0.28 13.54
C LEU A 458 -27.23 -1.36 13.18
N LYS A 459 -26.77 -2.46 12.56
CA LYS A 459 -27.64 -3.58 12.18
C LYS A 459 -28.30 -4.25 13.38
N GLU A 460 -27.58 -4.36 14.49
CA GLU A 460 -28.13 -4.90 15.74
C GLU A 460 -29.22 -3.99 16.32
N LYS A 461 -29.06 -2.66 16.18
CA LYS A 461 -30.10 -1.69 16.56
C LYS A 461 -31.30 -1.69 15.61
N GLU A 462 -31.10 -1.89 14.32
CA GLU A 462 -32.18 -2.10 13.37
C GLU A 462 -32.98 -3.35 13.72
N ASN A 463 -32.32 -4.48 13.98
CA ASN A 463 -32.99 -5.70 14.41
C ASN A 463 -33.79 -5.50 15.71
N GLN A 464 -33.24 -4.78 16.70
CA GLN A 464 -33.96 -4.46 17.94
C GLN A 464 -35.22 -3.61 17.68
N ARG A 465 -35.12 -2.64 16.76
CA ARG A 465 -36.27 -1.83 16.35
C ARG A 465 -37.34 -2.70 15.68
N ASP A 466 -36.94 -3.55 14.74
CA ASP A 466 -37.87 -4.38 13.96
C ASP A 466 -38.60 -5.39 14.87
N VAL A 467 -37.92 -5.94 15.89
CA VAL A 467 -38.55 -6.76 16.94
C VAL A 467 -39.57 -5.94 17.74
N ALA A 468 -39.20 -4.74 18.19
CA ALA A 468 -40.12 -3.87 18.94
C ALA A 468 -41.35 -3.45 18.09
N GLU A 469 -41.17 -3.25 16.78
CA GLU A 469 -42.24 -2.92 15.85
C GLU A 469 -43.17 -4.13 15.59
N GLN A 470 -42.62 -5.35 15.54
CA GLN A 470 -43.42 -6.58 15.55
C GLN A 470 -44.19 -6.76 16.88
N GLU A 471 -43.56 -6.50 18.03
CA GLU A 471 -44.24 -6.53 19.32
C GLU A 471 -45.37 -5.50 19.39
N LEU A 472 -45.16 -4.28 18.89
CA LEU A 472 -46.18 -3.23 18.79
C LEU A 472 -47.32 -3.58 17.85
N SER A 473 -47.06 -4.28 16.74
CA SER A 473 -48.11 -4.73 15.81
C SER A 473 -48.90 -5.94 16.32
N ASN A 474 -48.32 -6.74 17.23
CA ASN A 474 -49.00 -7.83 17.92
C ASN A 474 -49.86 -7.36 19.12
N LEU A 475 -49.71 -6.12 19.58
CA LEU A 475 -50.65 -5.50 20.50
C LEU A 475 -51.96 -5.20 19.76
N ASN A 476 -52.92 -6.13 19.85
CA ASN A 476 -54.27 -6.00 19.30
C ASN A 476 -54.96 -4.73 19.83
N LEU A 477 -54.85 -3.63 19.07
CA LEU A 477 -55.50 -2.35 19.31
C LEU A 477 -57.02 -2.50 19.53
N SER A 478 -57.66 -3.47 18.87
CA SER A 478 -59.10 -3.74 19.04
C SER A 478 -59.48 -4.11 20.48
N HIS A 479 -58.60 -4.82 21.21
CA HIS A 479 -58.88 -5.23 22.59
C HIS A 479 -58.67 -4.07 23.59
N ILE A 480 -57.85 -3.08 23.23
CA ILE A 480 -57.68 -1.85 24.00
C ILE A 480 -58.84 -0.90 23.74
N ASP A 481 -59.24 -0.73 22.48
CA ASP A 481 -60.38 0.10 22.07
C ASP A 481 -61.69 -0.41 22.68
N ASP A 482 -61.94 -1.73 22.68
CA ASP A 482 -63.13 -2.31 23.30
C ASP A 482 -63.14 -2.15 24.83
N ARG A 483 -61.96 -2.19 25.46
CA ARG A 483 -61.82 -1.98 26.91
C ARG A 483 -62.04 -0.52 27.28
N GLU A 484 -61.53 0.42 26.49
CA GLU A 484 -61.75 1.85 26.67
C GLU A 484 -63.23 2.20 26.48
N ARG A 485 -63.88 1.65 25.45
CA ARG A 485 -65.31 1.85 25.20
C ARG A 485 -66.19 1.34 26.35
N ASN A 486 -65.87 0.16 26.89
CA ASN A 486 -66.60 -0.40 28.04
C ASN A 486 -66.41 0.43 29.31
N LEU A 487 -65.21 0.95 29.56
CA LEU A 487 -64.95 1.85 30.68
C LEU A 487 -65.68 3.19 30.53
N GLN A 488 -65.78 3.73 29.30
CA GLN A 488 -66.54 4.95 29.01
C GLN A 488 -68.03 4.79 29.37
N ILE A 489 -68.64 3.66 28.95
CA ILE A 489 -70.04 3.34 29.26
C ILE A 489 -70.26 3.19 30.77
N GLU A 490 -69.29 2.60 31.48
CA GLU A 490 -69.36 2.43 32.93
C GLU A 490 -69.22 3.76 33.69
N VAL A 491 -68.40 4.69 33.19
CA VAL A 491 -68.30 6.06 33.70
C VAL A 491 -69.61 6.80 33.50
N GLU A 492 -70.19 6.79 32.29
CA GLU A 492 -71.47 7.44 31.99
C GLU A 492 -72.61 6.91 32.88
N ARG A 493 -72.67 5.58 33.08
CA ARG A 493 -73.62 4.96 34.02
C ARG A 493 -73.43 5.46 35.45
N LYS A 494 -72.19 5.55 35.93
CA LYS A 494 -71.92 6.00 37.31
C LYS A 494 -72.18 7.49 37.48
N THR A 495 -71.93 8.33 36.47
CA THR A 495 -72.30 9.75 36.51
C THR A 495 -73.81 9.96 36.57
N LEU A 496 -74.61 9.18 35.82
CA LEU A 496 -76.08 9.23 35.91
C LEU A 496 -76.59 8.81 37.29
N ILE A 497 -75.99 7.79 37.90
CA ILE A 497 -76.34 7.37 39.27
C ILE A 497 -75.97 8.45 40.30
N VAL A 498 -74.90 9.21 40.05
CA VAL A 498 -74.48 10.34 40.91
C VAL A 498 -75.40 11.55 40.77
N GLU A 499 -76.01 11.76 39.60
CA GLU A 499 -77.02 12.80 39.39
C GLU A 499 -78.40 12.42 39.94
N GLU A 500 -78.80 11.15 39.87
CA GLU A 500 -80.12 10.69 40.39
C GLU A 500 -80.20 10.60 41.92
N LYS A 501 -79.07 10.34 42.58
CA LYS A 501 -78.97 10.33 44.03
C LYS A 501 -78.09 11.50 44.42
N ASP A 502 -78.67 12.55 45.01
CA ASP A 502 -78.01 13.74 45.56
C ASP A 502 -76.91 13.39 46.62
N PHE A 503 -75.85 12.70 46.21
CA PHE A 503 -74.77 12.25 47.08
C PHE A 503 -74.00 13.44 47.65
N GLU A 504 -73.96 14.56 46.92
CA GLU A 504 -73.42 15.83 47.39
C GLU A 504 -74.16 16.33 48.64
N SER A 505 -75.50 16.21 48.66
CA SER A 505 -76.35 16.57 49.79
C SER A 505 -76.15 15.61 50.96
N VAL A 506 -76.07 14.30 50.69
CA VAL A 506 -75.82 13.27 51.71
C VAL A 506 -74.43 13.41 52.33
N ILE A 507 -73.40 13.72 51.53
CA ILE A 507 -72.03 13.96 52.00
C ILE A 507 -71.99 15.22 52.87
N ASN A 508 -72.69 16.29 52.50
CA ASN A 508 -72.77 17.50 53.33
C ASN A 508 -73.51 17.24 54.65
N GLN A 509 -74.61 16.48 54.64
CA GLN A 509 -75.28 16.03 55.88
C GLN A 509 -74.35 15.22 56.78
N LYS A 510 -73.60 14.27 56.20
CA LYS A 510 -72.65 13.45 56.96
C LYS A 510 -71.46 14.26 57.48
N ARG A 511 -71.00 15.28 56.75
CA ARG A 511 -69.99 16.23 57.22
C ARG A 511 -70.50 17.08 58.39
N THR A 512 -71.75 17.53 58.36
CA THR A 512 -72.36 18.22 59.50
C THR A 512 -72.55 17.31 60.72
N GLU A 513 -72.90 16.03 60.51
CA GLU A 513 -72.94 15.04 61.59
C GLU A 513 -71.54 14.82 62.18
N ILE A 514 -70.50 14.67 61.35
CA ILE A 514 -69.11 14.53 61.81
C ILE A 514 -68.71 15.75 62.65
N PHE A 515 -68.98 16.97 62.19
CA PHE A 515 -68.68 18.17 62.97
C PHE A 515 -69.42 18.20 64.32
N SER A 516 -70.68 17.77 64.36
CA SER A 516 -71.45 17.67 65.61
C SER A 516 -70.89 16.61 66.56
N LEU A 517 -70.40 15.48 66.02
CA LEU A 517 -69.77 14.42 66.80
C LEU A 517 -68.39 14.85 67.31
N GLU A 518 -67.60 15.58 66.51
CA GLU A 518 -66.34 16.17 66.95
C GLU A 518 -66.53 17.18 68.09
N GLN A 519 -67.60 17.99 68.06
CA GLN A 519 -67.93 18.86 69.18
C GLN A 519 -68.33 18.08 70.43
N LYS A 520 -69.11 17.00 70.29
CA LYS A 520 -69.43 16.10 71.41
C LYS A 520 -68.19 15.41 71.98
N ILE A 521 -67.27 14.97 71.12
CA ILE A 521 -65.99 14.39 71.53
C ILE A 521 -65.15 15.42 72.30
N LYS A 522 -65.08 16.66 71.84
CA LYS A 522 -64.40 17.75 72.59
C LYS A 522 -65.05 18.02 73.94
N ALA A 523 -66.37 17.96 74.05
CA ALA A 523 -67.07 18.10 75.32
C ALA A 523 -66.74 16.93 76.27
N LEU A 524 -66.75 15.70 75.78
CA LEU A 524 -66.40 14.51 76.55
C LEU A 524 -64.92 14.49 76.97
N TYR A 525 -64.01 15.01 76.14
CA TYR A 525 -62.60 15.19 76.55
C TYR A 525 -62.45 16.20 77.68
N ARG A 526 -63.18 17.33 77.63
CA ARG A 526 -63.21 18.29 78.75
C ARG A 526 -63.77 17.67 80.02
N GLU A 527 -64.81 16.85 79.90
CA GLU A 527 -65.40 16.14 81.04
C GLU A 527 -64.44 15.08 81.61
N LYS A 528 -63.69 14.38 80.74
CA LYS A 528 -62.62 13.47 81.14
C LYS A 528 -61.50 14.19 81.89
N ASP A 529 -61.08 15.37 81.41
CA ASP A 529 -60.01 16.14 82.06
C ASP A 529 -60.47 16.70 83.43
N VAL A 530 -61.74 17.08 83.56
CA VAL A 530 -62.35 17.43 84.85
C VAL A 530 -62.39 16.23 85.80
N LEU A 531 -62.80 15.05 85.32
CA LEU A 531 -62.81 13.81 86.12
C LEU A 531 -61.40 13.34 86.50
N ALA A 532 -60.40 13.58 85.65
CA ALA A 532 -59.00 13.31 85.97
C ALA A 532 -58.50 14.25 87.08
N SER A 533 -58.85 15.54 87.04
CA SER A 533 -58.59 16.48 88.14
C SER A 533 -59.29 16.06 89.43
N ASP A 534 -60.56 15.65 89.37
CA ASP A 534 -61.31 15.13 90.53
C ASP A 534 -60.69 13.83 91.08
N SER A 535 -60.09 13.00 90.22
CA SER A 535 -59.37 11.79 90.65
C SER A 535 -58.06 12.12 91.36
N GLU A 536 -57.32 13.15 90.92
CA GLU A 536 -56.14 13.64 91.63
C GLU A 536 -56.51 14.21 93.01
N ASP A 537 -57.65 14.90 93.10
CA ASP A 537 -58.14 15.42 94.38
C ASP A 537 -58.69 14.31 95.29
N ARG A 538 -59.27 13.23 94.74
CA ARG A 538 -59.60 11.99 95.50
C ARG A 538 -58.35 11.28 96.02
N VAL A 539 -57.28 11.20 95.23
CA VAL A 539 -55.99 10.63 95.68
C VAL A 539 -55.38 11.47 96.81
N LYS A 540 -55.45 12.81 96.71
CA LYS A 540 -55.04 13.70 97.84
C LYS A 540 -55.92 13.51 99.08
N LEU A 541 -57.22 13.27 98.91
CA LEU A 541 -58.16 12.99 99.99
C LEU A 541 -57.89 11.64 100.68
N ASP A 542 -57.56 10.61 99.91
CA ASP A 542 -57.17 9.29 100.44
C ASP A 542 -55.83 9.34 101.16
N LEU A 543 -54.83 10.05 100.63
CA LEU A 543 -53.57 10.34 101.33
C LEU A 543 -53.81 11.08 102.66
N LYS A 544 -54.70 12.08 102.68
CA LYS A 544 -55.09 12.80 103.90
C LYS A 544 -55.87 11.91 104.88
N ARG A 545 -56.68 10.96 104.39
CA ARG A 545 -57.37 9.95 105.22
C ARG A 545 -56.38 8.96 105.84
N GLU A 546 -55.38 8.49 105.08
CA GLU A 546 -54.30 7.65 105.60
C GLU A 546 -53.45 8.39 106.64
N GLU A 547 -53.13 9.67 106.42
CA GLU A 547 -52.48 10.53 107.42
C GLU A 547 -53.32 10.65 108.70
N LEU A 548 -54.66 10.82 108.56
CA LEU A 548 -55.58 10.91 109.69
C LEU A 548 -55.71 9.57 110.44
N GLU A 549 -55.74 8.44 109.73
CA GLU A 549 -55.72 7.11 110.35
C GLU A 549 -54.40 6.82 111.07
N ASN A 550 -53.27 7.22 110.50
CA ASN A 550 -51.96 7.12 111.16
C ASN A 550 -51.88 8.03 112.39
N CYS A 551 -52.48 9.23 112.36
CA CYS A 551 -52.64 10.07 113.54
C CYS A 551 -53.53 9.42 114.61
N LYS A 552 -54.65 8.78 114.22
CA LYS A 552 -55.51 8.02 115.16
C LYS A 552 -54.80 6.78 115.74
N LYS A 553 -53.96 6.09 114.97
CA LYS A 553 -53.11 4.98 115.45
C LYS A 553 -52.00 5.47 116.39
N LYS A 554 -51.43 6.66 116.17
CA LYS A 554 -50.51 7.32 117.12
C LYS A 554 -51.22 7.80 118.39
N GLN A 555 -52.46 8.27 118.29
CA GLN A 555 -53.28 8.68 119.43
C GLN A 555 -53.71 7.49 120.31
N LYS A 556 -54.03 6.33 119.70
CA LYS A 556 -54.26 5.07 120.44
C LYS A 556 -53.00 4.49 121.11
N LYS A 557 -51.80 4.92 120.72
CA LYS A 557 -50.53 4.58 121.41
C LYS A 557 -50.16 5.57 122.52
N MET A 558 -50.90 6.67 122.71
CA MET A 558 -50.63 7.71 123.72
C MET A 558 -51.77 7.94 124.73
N GLN A 559 -52.75 7.04 124.83
CA GLN A 559 -53.68 6.97 125.97
C GLN A 559 -53.48 5.66 126.73
N VAL A 560 -52.78 5.84 127.84
CA VAL A 560 -52.31 4.89 128.86
C VAL A 560 -53.48 4.42 129.75
N PRO A 561 -53.34 3.27 130.45
CA PRO A 561 -53.34 3.31 131.92
C PRO A 561 -52.10 2.54 132.44
N GLN A 562 -51.23 3.04 133.32
CA GLN A 562 -51.48 3.49 134.70
C GLN A 562 -52.75 2.88 135.27
N ILE A 563 -52.61 1.68 135.83
CA ILE A 563 -52.83 1.40 137.27
C ILE A 563 -52.31 -0.02 137.59
N SER A 564 -51.22 -0.05 138.35
CA SER A 564 -50.74 -1.03 139.36
C SER A 564 -49.27 -0.66 139.57
N VAL A 565 -48.83 0.01 140.64
CA VAL A 565 -49.35 0.28 142.00
C VAL A 565 -49.09 1.74 142.35
#